data_AF-A0A2D9TEV3-F1
#
_entry.id   AF-A0A2D9TEV3-F1
#
_cell.length_a   1.000
_cell.length_b   1.000
_cell.length_c   1.000
_cell.angle_alpha   90.00
_cell.angle_beta   90.00
_cell.angle_gamma   90.00
#
_symmetry.space_group_name_H-M   'P 1'
#
loop_
_entity.id
_entity.type
_entity.pdbx_description
1 polymer ?
#
loop_
_entity_poly.entity_id
_entity_poly.type
_entity_poly.pdbx_seq_one_letter_code
_entity_poly.pdbx_strand_id
1 'polypeptide(L)'
;MRTLSSLAFFALLALGACSSAGEHYTLCDDGSDCDSGLTCYTVAYEEGADGQMCSGTCATDFDCPGNGACYELVGDPMVGQRVCYERCFDDYDCPLHFACIPTVNDDTGETDAVCMPCDSSGCPR
;
A
#
# COMPACT_ATOMS: atom_id res chain seq x y z
N MET A 1 -12.57 60.42 -27.16
CA MET A 1 -11.90 60.18 -25.86
C MET A 1 -12.83 59.40 -24.95
N ARG A 2 -12.52 58.15 -24.65
CA ARG A 2 -12.70 57.47 -23.35
C ARG A 2 -12.46 55.97 -23.53
N THR A 3 -11.20 55.64 -23.24
CA THR A 3 -10.63 54.35 -22.88
C THR A 3 -11.45 53.62 -21.82
N LEU A 4 -11.74 52.34 -22.06
CA LEU A 4 -12.15 51.35 -21.06
C LEU A 4 -11.25 50.13 -21.33
N SER A 5 -10.06 50.10 -20.73
CA SER A 5 -9.76 49.50 -19.43
C SER A 5 -9.90 47.98 -19.43
N SER A 6 -8.81 47.37 -19.89
CA SER A 6 -8.23 46.09 -19.48
C SER A 6 -8.86 45.44 -18.24
N LEU A 7 -9.59 44.35 -18.45
CA LEU A 7 -9.87 43.37 -17.40
C LEU A 7 -8.84 42.25 -17.51
N ALA A 8 -7.75 42.42 -16.75
CA ALA A 8 -6.84 41.35 -16.40
C ALA A 8 -7.51 40.50 -15.31
N PHE A 9 -8.13 39.38 -15.69
CA PHE A 9 -8.63 38.40 -14.74
C PHE A 9 -7.61 37.27 -14.58
N PHE A 10 -6.79 37.45 -13.54
CA PHE A 10 -6.23 36.42 -12.66
C PHE A 10 -6.55 34.96 -13.05
N ALA A 11 -5.65 34.33 -13.80
CA ALA A 11 -5.55 32.88 -13.87
C ALA A 11 -4.58 32.41 -12.78
N LEU A 12 -5.03 32.36 -11.52
CA LEU A 12 -4.41 31.53 -10.50
C LEU A 12 -4.74 30.08 -10.86
N LEU A 13 -3.90 29.47 -11.69
CA LEU A 13 -3.85 28.03 -11.82
C LEU A 13 -3.36 27.49 -10.47
N ALA A 14 -4.30 26.88 -9.74
CA ALA A 14 -4.02 26.02 -8.63
C ALA A 14 -2.95 25.02 -9.07
N LEU A 15 -1.73 25.22 -8.59
CA LEU A 15 -0.78 24.13 -8.43
C LEU A 15 -1.46 23.19 -7.45
N GLY A 16 -2.24 22.25 -7.99
CA GLY A 16 -2.69 21.09 -7.26
C GLY A 16 -1.45 20.53 -6.62
N ALA A 17 -1.42 20.54 -5.30
CA ALA A 17 -0.50 19.70 -4.56
C ALA A 17 -0.73 18.30 -5.13
N CYS A 18 0.19 17.85 -5.98
CA CYS A 18 0.47 16.45 -6.12
C CYS A 18 1.05 16.08 -4.76
N SER A 19 0.15 15.91 -3.79
CA SER A 19 0.39 15.09 -2.64
C SER A 19 0.65 13.74 -3.29
N SER A 20 1.93 13.40 -3.44
CA SER A 20 2.32 12.00 -3.42
C SER A 20 1.87 11.52 -2.05
N ALA A 21 0.56 11.20 -1.95
CA ALA A 21 0.07 10.37 -0.89
C ALA A 21 0.99 9.15 -0.95
N GLY A 22 1.76 8.90 0.09
CA GLY A 22 2.35 7.60 0.34
C GLY A 22 1.21 6.61 0.25
N GLU A 23 1.09 5.99 -0.91
CA GLU A 23 -0.01 5.11 -1.26
C GLU A 23 0.08 3.94 -0.26
N HIS A 24 -1.05 3.48 0.26
CA HIS A 24 -1.02 2.19 0.96
C HIS A 24 -0.35 1.18 0.02
N TYR A 25 0.37 0.22 0.59
CA TYR A 25 0.98 -0.88 -0.17
C TYR A 25 2.22 -0.48 -1.00
N THR A 26 2.97 0.55 -0.58
CA THR A 26 4.27 0.88 -1.16
C THR A 26 5.42 0.30 -0.36
N LEU A 27 6.56 0.07 -1.02
CA LEU A 27 7.81 -0.24 -0.32
C LEU A 27 8.24 0.92 0.58
N CYS A 28 8.94 0.58 1.66
CA CYS A 28 9.57 1.53 2.57
C CYS A 28 10.85 0.93 3.17
N ASP A 29 11.76 1.80 3.60
CA ASP A 29 12.92 1.41 4.40
C ASP A 29 12.66 1.70 5.89
N ASP A 30 11.90 2.77 6.19
CA ASP A 30 11.46 3.08 7.54
C ASP A 30 10.12 3.85 7.58
N GLY A 31 9.63 4.14 8.79
CA GLY A 31 8.33 4.79 8.98
C GLY A 31 8.26 6.24 8.47
N SER A 32 9.38 6.88 8.12
CA SER A 32 9.40 8.22 7.53
C SER A 32 9.08 8.22 6.03
N ASP A 33 9.16 7.06 5.38
CA ASP A 33 8.72 6.87 3.99
C ASP A 33 7.19 6.74 3.86
N CYS A 34 6.51 6.56 4.99
CA CYS A 34 5.07 6.30 5.04
C CYS A 34 4.27 7.57 5.35
N ASP A 35 3.06 7.65 4.78
CA ASP A 35 2.10 8.71 5.07
C ASP A 35 1.64 8.70 6.53
N SER A 36 1.13 9.85 6.99
CA SER A 36 0.59 9.98 8.34
C SER A 36 -0.52 8.97 8.58
N GLY A 37 -0.35 8.09 9.57
CA GLY A 37 -1.30 7.02 9.89
C GLY A 37 -0.89 5.64 9.36
N LEU A 38 0.20 5.56 8.59
CA LEU A 38 0.80 4.30 8.16
C LEU A 38 2.08 4.01 8.94
N THR A 39 2.48 2.75 8.90
CA THR A 39 3.72 2.27 9.50
C THR A 39 4.42 1.36 8.50
N CYS A 40 5.75 1.47 8.45
CA CYS A 40 6.58 0.58 7.66
C CYS A 40 6.67 -0.76 8.37
N TYR A 41 5.83 -1.71 7.96
CA TYR A 41 5.81 -3.05 8.52
C TYR A 41 6.78 -3.94 7.77
N THR A 42 7.53 -4.75 8.51
CA THR A 42 8.16 -5.94 7.94
C THR A 42 7.08 -7.01 7.81
N VAL A 43 6.69 -7.30 6.57
CA VAL A 43 5.67 -8.28 6.22
C VAL A 43 6.37 -9.52 5.66
N ALA A 44 5.91 -10.70 6.05
CA ALA A 44 6.42 -11.95 5.52
C ALA A 44 5.28 -12.95 5.39
N TYR A 45 5.37 -13.85 4.42
CA TYR A 45 4.43 -14.97 4.25
C TYR A 45 5.03 -16.31 4.70
N GLU A 46 6.36 -16.38 4.81
CA GLU A 46 7.13 -17.50 5.36
C GLU A 46 8.41 -17.00 6.03
N GLU A 47 9.01 -17.82 6.89
CA GLU A 47 10.23 -17.46 7.63
C GLU A 47 11.39 -17.14 6.66
N GLY A 48 11.85 -15.88 6.65
CA GLY A 48 12.94 -15.41 5.79
C GLY A 48 12.54 -14.92 4.40
N ALA A 49 11.23 -14.88 4.09
CA ALA A 49 10.69 -14.21 2.91
C ALA A 49 9.98 -12.92 3.31
N ASP A 50 10.75 -12.02 3.92
CA ASP A 50 10.29 -10.74 4.43
C ASP A 50 10.61 -9.58 3.49
N GLY A 51 9.73 -8.59 3.51
CA GLY A 51 9.98 -7.28 2.91
C GLY A 51 9.21 -6.20 3.62
N GLN A 52 9.51 -4.94 3.30
CA GLN A 52 8.98 -3.80 4.04
C GLN A 52 7.95 -3.04 3.22
N MET A 53 6.80 -2.76 3.84
CA MET A 53 5.68 -2.09 3.18
C MET A 53 4.98 -1.10 4.12
N CYS A 54 4.63 0.08 3.59
CA CYS A 54 3.75 1.02 4.26
C CYS A 54 2.33 0.47 4.30
N SER A 55 1.84 0.19 5.50
CA SER A 55 0.47 -0.28 5.70
C SER A 55 -0.14 0.27 6.99
N GLY A 56 -1.46 0.11 7.12
CA GLY A 56 -2.23 0.39 8.31
C GLY A 56 -2.56 -0.90 9.07
N THR A 57 -2.79 -0.77 10.38
CA THR A 57 -3.36 -1.85 11.19
C THR A 57 -4.84 -2.02 10.87
N CYS A 58 -5.36 -3.24 10.94
CA CYS A 58 -6.77 -3.54 10.68
C CYS A 58 -7.32 -4.58 11.67
N ALA A 59 -8.64 -4.61 11.83
CA ALA A 59 -9.33 -5.69 12.52
C ALA A 59 -10.08 -6.59 11.52
N THR A 60 -10.54 -6.02 10.41
CA THR A 60 -11.29 -6.69 9.34
C THR A 60 -10.90 -6.12 7.98
N ASP A 61 -11.24 -6.83 6.90
CA ASP A 61 -11.01 -6.35 5.52
C ASP A 61 -11.63 -4.97 5.23
N PHE A 62 -12.72 -4.62 5.93
CA PHE A 62 -13.39 -3.33 5.74
C PHE A 62 -12.57 -2.14 6.25
N ASP A 63 -11.57 -2.38 7.10
CA ASP A 63 -10.66 -1.34 7.59
C ASP A 63 -9.60 -0.99 6.54
N CYS A 64 -9.44 -1.82 5.50
CA CYS A 64 -8.39 -1.67 4.49
C CYS A 64 -8.89 -0.88 3.27
N PRO A 65 -8.12 0.09 2.77
CA PRO A 65 -8.53 0.88 1.62
C PRO A 65 -8.45 0.10 0.31
N GLY A 66 -9.25 0.52 -0.67
CA GLY A 66 -9.24 -0.02 -2.02
C GLY A 66 -9.72 -1.47 -2.07
N ASN A 67 -8.98 -2.33 -2.78
CA ASN A 67 -9.19 -3.76 -2.82
C ASN A 67 -8.42 -4.48 -1.70
N GLY A 68 -8.35 -3.85 -0.52
CA GLY A 68 -7.54 -4.32 0.59
C GLY A 68 -8.14 -5.52 1.33
N ALA A 69 -7.29 -6.24 2.03
CA ALA A 69 -7.65 -7.35 2.90
C ALA A 69 -6.77 -7.36 4.16
N CYS A 70 -7.33 -7.83 5.27
CA CYS A 70 -6.72 -7.75 6.58
C CYS A 70 -6.13 -9.10 7.00
N TYR A 71 -4.80 -9.22 6.99
CA TYR A 71 -4.12 -10.46 7.34
C TYR A 71 -3.19 -10.27 8.54
N GLU A 72 -2.99 -11.35 9.29
CA GLU A 72 -2.00 -11.38 10.37
C GLU A 72 -0.58 -11.42 9.80
N LEU A 73 0.33 -10.67 10.42
CA LEU A 73 1.76 -10.74 10.12
C LEU A 73 2.30 -12.10 10.57
N VAL A 74 2.85 -12.83 9.61
CA VAL A 74 3.51 -14.11 9.86
C VAL A 74 5.00 -13.83 10.07
N GLY A 75 5.50 -13.92 11.31
CA GLY A 75 6.92 -13.71 11.63
C GLY A 75 7.21 -13.16 13.03
N ASP A 76 8.38 -13.48 13.59
CA ASP A 76 8.90 -12.91 14.84
C ASP A 76 9.47 -11.51 14.56
N PRO A 77 9.07 -10.42 15.25
CA PRO A 77 8.34 -10.35 16.53
C PRO A 77 6.88 -9.87 16.44
N MET A 78 6.22 -9.97 15.28
CA MET A 78 4.94 -9.30 15.01
C MET A 78 3.71 -10.22 15.03
N VAL A 79 3.84 -11.45 15.55
CA VAL A 79 2.72 -12.41 15.68
C VAL A 79 1.52 -11.77 16.41
N GLY A 80 0.32 -11.91 15.84
CA GLY A 80 -0.92 -11.31 16.35
C GLY A 80 -1.21 -9.89 15.84
N GLN A 81 -0.27 -9.23 15.16
CA GLN A 81 -0.53 -7.94 14.52
C GLN A 81 -1.15 -8.15 13.14
N ARG A 82 -2.33 -7.57 12.90
CA ARG A 82 -2.96 -7.59 11.57
C ARG A 82 -2.72 -6.28 10.84
N VAL A 83 -2.39 -6.38 9.56
CA VAL A 83 -2.16 -5.22 8.67
C VAL A 83 -2.88 -5.42 7.34
N CYS A 84 -3.07 -4.31 6.64
CA CYS A 84 -3.69 -4.34 5.33
C CYS A 84 -2.72 -4.78 4.24
N TYR A 85 -3.22 -5.61 3.33
CA TYR A 85 -2.57 -5.98 2.08
C TYR A 85 -3.50 -5.67 0.91
N GLU A 86 -2.95 -5.41 -0.27
CA GLU A 86 -3.75 -5.30 -1.48
C GLU A 86 -4.03 -6.69 -2.06
N ARG A 87 -5.28 -6.98 -2.41
CA ARG A 87 -5.63 -8.21 -3.13
C ARG A 87 -5.24 -8.12 -4.60
N CYS A 88 -4.87 -9.28 -5.16
CA CYS A 88 -4.50 -9.43 -6.55
C CYS A 88 -5.09 -10.71 -7.15
N PHE A 89 -5.16 -10.78 -8.47
CA PHE A 89 -5.42 -12.00 -9.22
C PHE A 89 -4.13 -12.58 -9.81
N ASP A 90 -3.23 -11.71 -10.28
CA ASP A 90 -1.90 -12.08 -10.75
C ASP A 90 -0.86 -10.96 -10.47
N ASP A 91 0.41 -11.20 -10.83
CA ASP A 91 1.52 -10.28 -10.57
C ASP A 91 1.38 -8.92 -11.28
N TYR A 92 0.52 -8.78 -12.29
CA TYR A 92 0.28 -7.51 -12.97
C TYR A 92 -0.65 -6.58 -12.20
N ASP A 93 -1.43 -7.13 -11.26
CA ASP A 93 -2.27 -6.33 -10.37
C ASP A 93 -1.44 -5.67 -9.26
N CYS A 94 -0.25 -6.20 -8.98
CA CYS A 94 0.59 -5.73 -7.90
C CYS A 94 1.49 -4.55 -8.28
N PRO A 95 1.84 -3.67 -7.32
CA PRO A 95 2.81 -2.62 -7.53
C PRO A 95 4.18 -3.17 -7.96
N LEU A 96 5.03 -2.30 -8.52
CA LEU A 96 6.40 -2.69 -8.85
C LEU A 96 7.12 -3.23 -7.61
N HIS A 97 7.83 -4.36 -7.77
CA HIS A 97 8.53 -5.10 -6.71
C HIS A 97 7.65 -5.87 -5.73
N PHE A 98 6.38 -6.08 -6.09
CA PHE A 98 5.47 -6.98 -5.40
C PHE A 98 5.14 -8.17 -6.30
N ALA A 99 4.82 -9.30 -5.67
CA ALA A 99 4.27 -10.49 -6.30
C ALA A 99 2.92 -10.83 -5.71
N CYS A 100 2.06 -11.43 -6.52
CA CYS A 100 0.75 -11.90 -6.11
C CYS A 100 0.88 -13.29 -5.48
N ILE A 101 0.80 -13.32 -4.15
CA ILE A 101 1.02 -14.55 -3.39
C ILE A 101 -0.32 -15.13 -2.96
N PRO A 102 -0.62 -16.41 -3.30
CA PRO A 102 -1.80 -17.08 -2.80
C PRO A 102 -1.71 -17.23 -1.29
N THR A 103 -2.78 -16.87 -0.60
CA THR A 103 -2.91 -16.95 0.85
C THR A 103 -4.22 -17.62 1.23
N VAL A 104 -4.39 -17.93 2.51
CA VAL A 104 -5.63 -18.43 3.07
C VAL A 104 -6.09 -17.43 4.11
N ASN A 105 -7.33 -16.96 3.98
CA ASN A 105 -7.92 -16.11 4.99
C ASN A 105 -8.24 -16.94 6.24
N ASP A 106 -7.58 -16.63 7.36
CA ASP A 106 -7.76 -17.40 8.60
C ASP A 106 -9.17 -17.28 9.19
N ASP A 107 -9.89 -16.19 8.89
CA ASP A 107 -11.25 -15.97 9.38
C ASP A 107 -12.30 -16.75 8.57
N THR A 108 -12.13 -16.83 7.24
CA THR A 108 -13.11 -17.46 6.34
C THR A 108 -12.72 -18.86 5.85
N GLY A 109 -11.43 -19.19 5.89
CA GLY A 109 -10.84 -20.39 5.29
C GLY A 109 -10.82 -20.38 3.76
N GLU A 110 -11.16 -19.26 3.12
CA GLU A 110 -11.16 -19.12 1.67
C GLU A 110 -9.74 -18.83 1.16
N THR A 111 -9.42 -19.37 -0.03
CA THR A 111 -8.20 -19.00 -0.74
C THR A 111 -8.36 -17.60 -1.33
N ASP A 112 -7.37 -16.76 -1.08
CA ASP A 112 -7.25 -15.40 -1.60
C ASP A 112 -5.84 -15.22 -2.20
N ALA A 113 -5.53 -14.05 -2.75
CA ALA A 113 -4.17 -13.70 -3.10
C ALA A 113 -3.90 -12.23 -2.83
N VAL A 114 -2.70 -11.95 -2.30
CA VAL A 114 -2.31 -10.60 -1.87
C VAL A 114 -0.93 -10.22 -2.41
N CYS A 115 -0.75 -8.92 -2.65
CA CYS A 115 0.51 -8.35 -3.06
C CYS A 115 1.49 -8.31 -1.89
N MET A 116 2.57 -9.06 -2.01
CA MET A 116 3.67 -9.10 -1.04
C MET A 116 4.93 -8.53 -1.65
N PRO A 117 5.73 -7.74 -0.90
CA PRO A 117 7.07 -7.36 -1.33
C PRO A 117 7.90 -8.61 -1.65
N CYS A 118 8.57 -8.62 -2.79
CA CYS A 118 9.58 -9.64 -3.07
C CYS A 118 10.94 -9.16 -2.57
N ASP A 119 11.77 -10.08 -2.08
CA ASP A 119 13.15 -9.75 -1.75
C ASP A 119 13.98 -9.44 -3.01
N SER A 120 15.24 -9.02 -2.78
CA SER A 120 16.24 -8.74 -3.80
C SER A 120 16.61 -9.90 -4.74
N SER A 121 16.19 -11.14 -4.45
CA SER A 121 16.36 -12.30 -5.34
C SER A 121 15.32 -12.37 -6.45
N GLY A 122 14.30 -11.50 -6.40
CA GLY A 122 13.45 -11.10 -7.52
C GLY A 122 12.06 -11.72 -7.52
N CYS A 123 11.04 -10.93 -7.85
CA CYS A 123 9.70 -11.46 -8.13
C CYS A 123 9.76 -12.34 -9.39
N PRO A 124 9.21 -13.57 -9.36
CA PRO A 124 8.89 -14.25 -10.61
C PRO A 124 7.91 -13.36 -11.40
N ARG A 125 8.12 -13.23 -12.71
CA ARG A 125 7.20 -12.55 -13.63
C ARG A 125 6.88 -13.46 -14.80
#